data_AF-A0A7K3NGX1-F1
#
_entry.id   AF-A0A7K3NGX1-F1
#
_cell.length_a   1.000
_cell.length_b   1.000
_cell.length_c   1.000
_cell.angle_alpha   90.00
_cell.angle_beta   90.00
_cell.angle_gamma   90.00
#
_symmetry.space_group_name_H-M   'P 1'
#
loop_
_entity.id
_entity.type
_entity.pdbx_description
1 polymer ?
#
loop_
_entity_poly.entity_id
_entity_poly.type
_entity_poly.pdbx_seq_one_letter_code
_entity_poly.pdbx_strand_id
1 'polypeptide(L)'
;PPKYPDPLRYLESLLAGVQTRLEMVLWLMERGPWELLFAVFMEVDRVQHFFWQYRDPAHPRHRELGDAVDRVYEALDAALGRILTAVGPDAIVALASDHGAGPLHTGVFLNAWLMDQGLLHMTRDFEKTFSRPAAGGLGLLRRVLAKAVSAVAPRAAAAMKAGALACEQARVNNLLRSIIDWERTLAWSDGMGGGIYVNPPASEGPKGRTALCRRLSAGLQGLVDPRTEKAVIEAVHWREDIYHGSMVEAAPDLILTCAPGYQIYAPHEFLINAKAPSRELFLDHPWSGRHEEYGVFVLAGPGVGGGDADRCEMADVTPTLLTLLGIPLPEGLDGHALSRALADGGPPDSASDPAAVSGRQSPDMADGGPAPADPQLAPEDEEAMKAQLKSLGYM
;
A
#
# COMPACT_ATOMS: atom_id res chain seq x y z
N PRO A 1 -2.92 -13.82 -6.07
CA PRO A 1 -4.00 -14.80 -6.38
C PRO A 1 -4.69 -15.32 -5.11
N PRO A 2 -5.97 -15.72 -5.16
CA PRO A 2 -6.67 -16.25 -3.99
C PRO A 2 -6.03 -17.56 -3.54
N LYS A 3 -6.07 -17.83 -2.22
CA LYS A 3 -5.50 -19.04 -1.63
C LYS A 3 -6.18 -20.31 -2.15
N TYR A 4 -7.47 -20.20 -2.48
CA TYR A 4 -8.29 -21.26 -3.06
C TYR A 4 -9.01 -20.75 -4.32
N PRO A 5 -9.09 -21.54 -5.40
CA PRO A 5 -9.85 -21.15 -6.59
C PRO A 5 -11.36 -21.08 -6.38
N ASP A 6 -11.89 -21.89 -5.45
CA ASP A 6 -13.30 -21.88 -5.06
C ASP A 6 -13.57 -20.70 -4.11
N PRO A 7 -14.47 -19.77 -4.47
CA PRO A 7 -14.70 -18.57 -3.69
C PRO A 7 -15.40 -18.87 -2.35
N LEU A 8 -16.25 -19.89 -2.23
CA LEU A 8 -16.87 -20.22 -0.94
C LEU A 8 -15.84 -20.73 0.06
N ARG A 9 -15.00 -21.69 -0.38
CA ARG A 9 -13.89 -22.18 0.43
C ARG A 9 -12.89 -21.07 0.79
N TYR A 10 -12.70 -20.09 -0.09
CA TYR A 10 -11.83 -18.97 0.22
C TYR A 10 -12.44 -18.04 1.27
N LEU A 11 -13.74 -17.73 1.16
CA LEU A 11 -14.48 -16.98 2.18
C LEU A 11 -14.42 -17.68 3.55
N GLU A 12 -14.65 -18.99 3.61
CA GLU A 12 -14.50 -19.78 4.84
C GLU A 12 -13.10 -19.64 5.45
N SER A 13 -12.05 -19.66 4.61
CA SER A 13 -10.68 -19.45 5.07
C SER A 13 -10.42 -18.03 5.58
N LEU A 14 -11.12 -17.01 5.07
CA LEU A 14 -11.01 -15.63 5.57
C LEU A 14 -11.73 -15.51 6.93
N LEU A 15 -12.94 -16.05 7.05
CA LEU A 15 -13.67 -16.08 8.32
C LEU A 15 -12.90 -16.84 9.42
N ALA A 16 -12.30 -17.97 9.08
CA ALA A 16 -11.40 -18.69 9.99
C ALA A 16 -10.15 -17.87 10.36
N GLY A 17 -9.63 -17.08 9.42
CA GLY A 17 -8.51 -16.15 9.65
C GLY A 17 -8.84 -15.09 10.69
N VAL A 18 -10.04 -14.47 10.61
CA VAL A 18 -10.53 -13.53 11.63
C VAL A 18 -10.55 -14.19 13.00
N GLN A 19 -11.10 -15.40 13.11
CA GLN A 19 -11.17 -16.11 14.40
C GLN A 19 -9.79 -16.47 14.95
N THR A 20 -8.88 -17.00 14.11
CA THR A 20 -7.51 -17.31 14.53
C THR A 20 -6.78 -16.05 15.01
N ARG A 21 -6.98 -14.93 14.33
CA ARG A 21 -6.34 -13.66 14.72
C ARG A 21 -6.91 -13.12 16.02
N LEU A 22 -8.22 -13.19 16.22
CA LEU A 22 -8.87 -12.86 17.48
C LEU A 22 -8.30 -13.71 18.64
N GLU A 23 -8.23 -15.03 18.47
CA GLU A 23 -7.69 -15.93 19.50
C GLU A 23 -6.24 -15.58 19.84
N MET A 24 -5.42 -15.24 18.84
CA MET A 24 -4.05 -14.79 19.06
C MET A 24 -3.98 -13.47 19.83
N VAL A 25 -4.85 -12.50 19.51
CA VAL A 25 -4.93 -11.21 20.22
C VAL A 25 -5.31 -11.42 21.69
N LEU A 26 -6.38 -12.18 21.97
CA LEU A 26 -6.81 -12.48 23.34
C LEU A 26 -5.72 -13.24 24.11
N TRP A 27 -5.08 -14.21 23.46
CA TRP A 27 -3.97 -14.96 24.04
C TRP A 27 -2.78 -14.06 24.40
N LEU A 28 -2.47 -13.06 23.56
CA LEU A 28 -1.43 -12.07 23.84
C LEU A 28 -1.82 -11.19 25.02
N MET A 29 -3.05 -10.66 25.04
CA MET A 29 -3.56 -9.80 26.13
C MET A 29 -3.39 -10.43 27.51
N GLU A 30 -3.61 -11.74 27.65
CA GLU A 30 -3.47 -12.46 28.92
C GLU A 30 -2.02 -12.59 29.44
N ARG A 31 -1.00 -12.31 28.61
CA ARG A 31 0.40 -12.71 28.86
C ARG A 31 1.35 -11.60 29.22
N GLY A 32 0.89 -10.36 29.19
CA GLY A 32 1.73 -9.23 29.53
C GLY A 32 0.91 -8.03 29.99
N PRO A 33 1.46 -7.20 30.88
CA PRO A 33 0.95 -5.87 31.11
C PRO A 33 1.32 -4.99 29.91
N TRP A 34 0.56 -5.08 28.83
CA TRP A 34 0.83 -4.30 27.63
C TRP A 34 0.43 -2.84 27.82
N GLU A 35 1.36 -1.92 27.60
CA GLU A 35 1.05 -0.47 27.49
C GLU A 35 0.50 -0.12 26.10
N LEU A 36 0.86 -0.92 25.08
CA LEU A 36 0.31 -0.85 23.73
C LEU A 36 0.22 -2.26 23.15
N LEU A 37 -0.95 -2.59 22.59
CA LEU A 37 -1.15 -3.78 21.78
C LEU A 37 -1.75 -3.37 20.43
N PHE A 38 -1.05 -3.74 19.35
CA PHE A 38 -1.47 -3.44 17.99
C PHE A 38 -1.80 -4.72 17.22
N ALA A 39 -2.97 -4.77 16.58
CA ALA A 39 -3.45 -5.94 15.85
C ALA A 39 -4.07 -5.53 14.50
N VAL A 40 -3.55 -6.11 13.41
CA VAL A 40 -4.00 -5.80 12.03
C VAL A 40 -4.80 -6.95 11.47
N PHE A 41 -6.06 -6.78 11.08
CA PHE A 41 -6.83 -7.84 10.42
C PHE A 41 -6.79 -7.68 8.89
N MET A 42 -6.07 -8.59 8.21
CA MET A 42 -5.87 -8.52 6.74
C MET A 42 -7.01 -9.17 5.94
N GLU A 43 -7.94 -9.81 6.63
CA GLU A 43 -9.04 -10.55 6.02
C GLU A 43 -10.00 -9.60 5.28
N VAL A 44 -10.16 -8.36 5.75
CA VAL A 44 -10.99 -7.32 5.11
C VAL A 44 -10.43 -6.87 3.76
N ASP A 45 -9.13 -6.59 3.67
CA ASP A 45 -8.45 -6.24 2.41
C ASP A 45 -8.64 -7.34 1.37
N ARG A 46 -8.41 -8.59 1.77
CA ARG A 46 -8.54 -9.75 0.88
C ARG A 46 -9.96 -9.96 0.39
N VAL A 47 -10.96 -9.88 1.27
CA VAL A 47 -12.34 -10.08 0.83
C VAL A 47 -12.75 -9.00 -0.16
N GLN A 48 -12.35 -7.75 0.09
CA GLN A 48 -12.66 -6.63 -0.80
C GLN A 48 -12.01 -6.81 -2.19
N HIS A 49 -10.73 -7.19 -2.26
CA HIS A 49 -10.07 -7.44 -3.54
C HIS A 49 -10.73 -8.54 -4.37
N PHE A 50 -11.16 -9.66 -3.76
CA PHE A 50 -11.62 -10.83 -4.50
C PHE A 50 -13.14 -10.97 -4.63
N PHE A 51 -13.91 -10.29 -3.76
CA PHE A 51 -15.36 -10.49 -3.66
C PHE A 51 -16.19 -9.25 -3.97
N TRP A 52 -15.59 -8.10 -4.29
CA TRP A 52 -16.37 -6.91 -4.68
C TRP A 52 -17.35 -7.18 -5.83
N GLN A 53 -16.97 -8.01 -6.81
CA GLN A 53 -17.86 -8.41 -7.91
C GLN A 53 -19.11 -9.17 -7.44
N TYR A 54 -19.11 -9.78 -6.25
CA TYR A 54 -20.29 -10.43 -5.69
C TYR A 54 -21.15 -9.47 -4.88
N ARG A 55 -20.55 -8.37 -4.38
CA ARG A 55 -21.21 -7.33 -3.59
C ARG A 55 -21.94 -6.30 -4.46
N ASP A 56 -21.32 -5.87 -5.55
CA ASP A 56 -21.78 -4.74 -6.37
C ASP A 56 -22.51 -5.22 -7.64
N PRO A 57 -23.85 -5.03 -7.74
CA PRO A 57 -24.62 -5.40 -8.93
C PRO A 57 -24.23 -4.62 -10.20
N ALA A 58 -23.63 -3.44 -10.06
CA ALA A 58 -23.18 -2.63 -11.19
C ALA A 58 -21.80 -3.07 -11.72
N HIS A 59 -21.12 -3.98 -11.03
CA HIS A 59 -19.80 -4.45 -11.42
C HIS A 59 -19.86 -5.23 -12.76
N PRO A 60 -18.98 -4.97 -13.75
CA PRO A 60 -19.05 -5.64 -15.07
C PRO A 60 -18.92 -7.17 -15.03
N ARG A 61 -18.29 -7.71 -13.98
CA ARG A 61 -18.17 -9.16 -13.74
C ARG A 61 -19.12 -9.66 -12.64
N HIS A 62 -20.23 -8.96 -12.39
CA HIS A 62 -21.12 -9.30 -11.29
C HIS A 62 -21.58 -10.75 -11.34
N ARG A 63 -21.59 -11.39 -10.16
CA ARG A 63 -22.05 -12.77 -9.95
C ARG A 63 -22.73 -12.85 -8.59
N GLU A 64 -23.66 -13.77 -8.45
CA GLU A 64 -24.32 -14.04 -7.18
C GLU A 64 -23.47 -14.98 -6.32
N LEU A 65 -23.12 -14.56 -5.11
CA LEU A 65 -22.49 -15.40 -4.08
C LEU A 65 -22.91 -15.03 -2.65
N GLY A 66 -23.92 -14.16 -2.52
CA GLY A 66 -24.35 -13.56 -1.27
C GLY A 66 -23.37 -12.52 -0.72
N ASP A 67 -23.58 -12.13 0.53
CA ASP A 67 -22.97 -10.95 1.15
C ASP A 67 -21.57 -11.25 1.73
N ALA A 68 -20.67 -11.78 0.90
CA ALA A 68 -19.36 -12.27 1.35
C ALA A 68 -18.51 -11.20 2.04
N VAL A 69 -18.54 -9.96 1.53
CA VAL A 69 -17.83 -8.82 2.14
C VAL A 69 -18.46 -8.47 3.49
N ASP A 70 -19.79 -8.36 3.56
CA ASP A 70 -20.51 -8.02 4.81
C ASP A 70 -20.29 -9.07 5.89
N ARG A 71 -20.30 -10.36 5.53
CA ARG A 71 -20.02 -11.46 6.48
C ARG A 71 -18.64 -11.36 7.12
N VAL A 72 -17.64 -10.83 6.42
CA VAL A 72 -16.31 -10.59 7.01
C VAL A 72 -16.35 -9.38 7.93
N TYR A 73 -17.05 -8.31 7.57
CA TYR A 73 -17.27 -7.17 8.46
C TYR A 73 -18.02 -7.56 9.74
N GLU A 74 -19.09 -8.36 9.64
CA GLU A 74 -19.82 -8.90 10.79
C GLU A 74 -18.92 -9.76 11.69
N ALA A 75 -18.04 -10.57 11.10
CA ALA A 75 -17.08 -11.36 11.86
C ALA A 75 -16.03 -10.49 12.57
N LEU A 76 -15.59 -9.39 11.94
CA LEU A 76 -14.67 -8.42 12.53
C LEU A 76 -15.34 -7.61 13.64
N ASP A 77 -16.60 -7.21 13.47
CA ASP A 77 -17.40 -6.54 14.51
C ASP A 77 -17.56 -7.44 15.74
N ALA A 78 -17.93 -8.71 15.55
CA ALA A 78 -17.99 -9.68 16.63
C ALA A 78 -16.62 -9.91 17.32
N ALA A 79 -15.53 -9.90 16.54
CA ALA A 79 -14.18 -10.01 17.09
C ALA A 79 -13.78 -8.77 17.90
N LEU A 80 -14.08 -7.57 17.38
CA LEU A 80 -13.87 -6.30 18.08
C LEU A 80 -14.63 -6.29 19.40
N GLY A 81 -15.91 -6.68 19.42
CA GLY A 81 -16.69 -6.78 20.66
C GLY A 81 -16.05 -7.68 21.72
N ARG A 82 -15.45 -8.80 21.31
CA ARG A 82 -14.70 -9.68 22.23
C ARG A 82 -13.40 -9.06 22.73
N ILE A 83 -12.68 -8.34 21.89
CA ILE A 83 -11.47 -7.59 22.28
C ILE A 83 -11.81 -6.48 23.27
N LEU A 84 -12.87 -5.70 22.99
CA LEU A 84 -13.37 -4.63 23.87
C LEU A 84 -13.79 -5.19 25.24
N THR A 85 -14.43 -6.35 25.26
CA THR A 85 -14.78 -7.02 26.53
C THR A 85 -13.54 -7.43 27.33
N ALA A 86 -12.50 -7.93 26.66
CA ALA A 86 -11.28 -8.40 27.31
C ALA A 86 -10.39 -7.25 27.81
N VAL A 87 -10.34 -6.12 27.10
CA VAL A 87 -9.52 -4.98 27.48
C VAL A 87 -10.14 -4.17 28.64
N GLY A 88 -11.47 -4.15 28.73
CA GLY A 88 -12.20 -3.45 29.78
C GLY A 88 -12.36 -1.94 29.52
N PRO A 89 -13.09 -1.24 30.41
CA PRO A 89 -13.49 0.17 30.19
C PRO A 89 -12.36 1.18 30.40
N ASP A 90 -11.25 0.76 31.03
CA ASP A 90 -10.15 1.67 31.40
C ASP A 90 -9.11 1.83 30.28
N ALA A 91 -9.27 1.12 29.17
CA ALA A 91 -8.35 1.18 28.04
C ALA A 91 -8.84 2.15 26.95
N ILE A 92 -7.87 2.76 26.27
CA ILE A 92 -8.10 3.52 25.05
C ILE A 92 -7.94 2.56 23.86
N VAL A 93 -8.92 2.58 22.95
CA VAL A 93 -8.96 1.75 21.76
C VAL A 93 -9.01 2.65 20.54
N ALA A 94 -8.06 2.46 19.64
CA ALA A 94 -8.05 3.06 18.32
C ALA A 94 -8.30 1.99 17.26
N LEU A 95 -9.26 2.24 16.37
CA LEU A 95 -9.49 1.48 15.16
C LEU A 95 -9.09 2.35 13.98
N ALA A 96 -8.19 1.87 13.14
CA ALA A 96 -7.75 2.56 11.94
C ALA A 96 -7.75 1.59 10.76
N SER A 97 -8.11 2.10 9.58
CA SER A 97 -7.90 1.42 8.30
C SER A 97 -6.79 2.16 7.55
N ASP A 98 -5.81 1.43 7.04
CA ASP A 98 -4.71 1.97 6.23
C ASP A 98 -5.18 2.56 4.89
N HIS A 99 -6.32 2.10 4.38
CA HIS A 99 -6.98 2.65 3.20
C HIS A 99 -8.50 2.35 3.21
N GLY A 100 -9.22 2.95 2.26
CA GLY A 100 -10.58 2.54 1.89
C GLY A 100 -10.59 1.40 0.86
N ALA A 101 -11.76 1.05 0.36
CA ALA A 101 -11.91 0.11 -0.75
C ALA A 101 -13.11 0.41 -1.64
N GLY A 102 -12.99 0.03 -2.92
CA GLY A 102 -13.96 0.33 -3.97
C GLY A 102 -13.91 -0.68 -5.12
N PRO A 103 -14.84 -0.58 -6.08
CA PRO A 103 -14.88 -1.48 -7.23
C PRO A 103 -13.67 -1.29 -8.14
N LEU A 104 -13.21 -2.39 -8.73
CA LEU A 104 -12.15 -2.40 -9.74
C LEU A 104 -12.63 -3.07 -11.03
N HIS A 105 -12.80 -2.24 -12.06
CA HIS A 105 -13.29 -2.64 -13.37
C HIS A 105 -12.14 -2.86 -14.36
N THR A 106 -11.10 -2.03 -14.31
CA THR A 106 -10.03 -2.02 -15.33
C THR A 106 -8.67 -1.69 -14.72
N GLY A 107 -7.68 -2.49 -15.08
CA GLY A 107 -6.26 -2.16 -14.88
C GLY A 107 -5.73 -1.27 -16.00
N VAL A 108 -4.87 -0.32 -15.65
CA VAL A 108 -4.25 0.65 -16.57
C VAL A 108 -2.74 0.42 -16.58
N PHE A 109 -2.22 -0.16 -17.66
CA PHE A 109 -0.79 -0.42 -17.79
C PHE A 109 -0.08 0.81 -18.34
N LEU A 110 0.28 1.73 -17.44
CA LEU A 110 0.87 3.03 -17.77
C LEU A 110 2.12 2.94 -18.67
N ASN A 111 2.94 1.90 -18.48
CA ASN A 111 4.11 1.70 -19.33
C ASN A 111 3.76 1.41 -20.79
N ALA A 112 2.60 0.82 -21.09
CA ALA A 112 2.12 0.70 -22.48
C ALA A 112 1.91 2.08 -23.10
N TRP A 113 1.26 2.99 -22.38
CA TRP A 113 1.07 4.37 -22.82
C TRP A 113 2.40 5.11 -22.99
N LEU A 114 3.32 4.99 -22.03
CA LEU A 114 4.66 5.60 -22.14
C LEU A 114 5.45 5.07 -23.34
N MET A 115 5.33 3.78 -23.66
CA MET A 115 5.96 3.19 -24.85
C MET A 115 5.32 3.70 -26.15
N ASP A 116 4.00 3.82 -26.20
CA ASP A 116 3.27 4.35 -27.37
C ASP A 116 3.61 5.82 -27.65
N GLN A 117 3.79 6.62 -26.58
CA GLN A 117 4.25 8.00 -26.66
C GLN A 117 5.75 8.12 -26.99
N GLY A 118 6.49 7.02 -27.13
CA GLY A 118 7.92 7.01 -27.39
C GLY A 118 8.77 7.54 -26.23
N LEU A 119 8.26 7.47 -24.99
CA LEU A 119 8.93 7.96 -23.79
C LEU A 119 9.65 6.84 -23.03
N LEU A 120 9.18 5.60 -23.18
CA LEU A 120 9.78 4.41 -22.60
C LEU A 120 10.31 3.50 -23.71
N HIS A 121 11.61 3.21 -23.65
CA HIS A 121 12.28 2.31 -24.58
C HIS A 121 12.81 1.08 -23.83
N MET A 122 12.81 -0.07 -24.50
CA MET A 122 13.25 -1.33 -23.92
C MET A 122 14.38 -1.94 -24.74
N THR A 123 15.37 -2.52 -24.05
CA THR A 123 16.49 -3.26 -24.65
C THR A 123 16.10 -4.69 -25.03
N ARG A 124 15.03 -5.21 -24.42
CA ARG A 124 14.52 -6.57 -24.63
C ARG A 124 13.00 -6.55 -24.77
N ASP A 125 12.48 -7.62 -25.38
CA ASP A 125 11.04 -7.78 -25.57
C ASP A 125 10.32 -7.97 -24.21
N PHE A 126 9.32 -7.11 -23.96
CA PHE A 126 8.53 -7.11 -22.73
C PHE A 126 7.82 -8.44 -22.52
N GLU A 127 7.08 -8.89 -23.53
CA GLU A 127 6.22 -10.06 -23.41
C GLU A 127 7.05 -11.32 -23.18
N LYS A 128 8.18 -11.49 -23.88
CA LYS A 128 9.10 -12.60 -23.65
C LYS A 128 9.72 -12.56 -22.25
N THR A 129 10.00 -11.38 -21.71
CA THR A 129 10.61 -11.22 -20.38
C THR A 129 9.63 -11.55 -19.26
N PHE A 130 8.37 -11.12 -19.41
CA PHE A 130 7.31 -11.33 -18.43
C PHE A 130 6.48 -12.59 -18.70
N SER A 131 6.83 -13.36 -19.73
CA SER A 131 6.29 -14.70 -19.96
C SER A 131 6.88 -15.68 -18.95
N ARG A 132 6.03 -16.42 -18.25
CA ARG A 132 6.50 -17.61 -17.53
C ARG A 132 6.80 -18.72 -18.55
N PRO A 133 7.96 -19.40 -18.49
CA PRO A 133 8.09 -20.66 -19.19
C PRO A 133 6.99 -21.59 -18.67
N ALA A 134 6.23 -22.19 -19.60
CA ALA A 134 5.18 -23.14 -19.25
C ALA A 134 5.80 -24.18 -18.30
N ALA A 135 5.34 -24.21 -17.05
CA ALA A 135 5.79 -25.21 -16.11
C ALA A 135 5.23 -26.56 -16.61
N GLY A 136 6.02 -27.26 -17.42
CA GLY A 136 5.76 -28.66 -17.73
C GLY A 136 5.64 -29.49 -16.43
N GLY A 137 5.20 -30.74 -16.55
CA GLY A 137 4.79 -31.61 -15.41
C GLY A 137 5.74 -31.67 -14.19
N LEU A 138 7.01 -31.28 -14.36
CA LEU A 138 7.99 -31.08 -13.28
C LEU A 138 7.59 -30.03 -12.23
N GLY A 139 6.87 -28.98 -12.62
CA GLY A 139 6.40 -27.93 -11.70
C GLY A 139 5.29 -28.40 -10.74
N LEU A 140 4.45 -29.32 -11.20
CA LEU A 140 3.42 -29.96 -10.37
C LEU A 140 4.07 -30.88 -9.32
N LEU A 141 5.06 -31.66 -9.74
CA LEU A 141 5.83 -32.56 -8.87
C LEU A 141 6.57 -31.77 -7.76
N ARG A 142 7.18 -30.63 -8.12
CA ARG A 142 7.83 -29.72 -7.16
C ARG A 142 6.86 -29.13 -6.12
N ARG A 143 5.63 -28.79 -6.52
CA ARG A 143 4.60 -28.26 -5.59
C ARG A 143 4.10 -29.31 -4.61
N VAL A 144 3.95 -30.56 -5.06
CA VAL A 144 3.58 -31.69 -4.18
C VAL A 144 4.69 -31.96 -3.16
N LEU A 145 5.95 -32.02 -3.62
CA LEU A 145 7.10 -32.22 -2.73
C LEU A 145 7.24 -31.08 -1.70
N ALA A 146 7.07 -29.82 -2.13
CA ALA A 146 7.19 -28.65 -1.25
C ALA A 146 6.12 -28.63 -0.14
N LYS A 147 4.91 -29.14 -0.40
CA LYS A 147 3.85 -29.27 0.61
C LYS A 147 4.21 -30.30 1.68
N ALA A 148 4.72 -31.46 1.27
CA ALA A 148 5.13 -32.54 2.18
C ALA A 148 6.28 -32.09 3.10
N VAL A 149 7.25 -31.34 2.57
CA VAL A 149 8.39 -30.84 3.35
C VAL A 149 7.99 -29.71 4.32
N SER A 150 7.03 -28.85 3.94
CA SER A 150 6.63 -27.70 4.77
C SER A 150 5.89 -28.05 6.07
N ALA A 151 5.35 -29.27 6.18
CA ALA A 151 4.64 -29.72 7.38
C ALA A 151 5.59 -30.15 8.53
N VAL A 152 6.89 -30.34 8.24
CA VAL A 152 7.89 -30.87 9.19
C VAL A 152 9.15 -29.98 9.26
N ALA A 153 9.14 -28.84 8.57
CA ALA A 153 10.32 -27.99 8.45
C ALA A 153 10.65 -27.27 9.78
N PRO A 154 11.88 -27.38 10.32
CA PRO A 154 12.28 -26.65 11.51
C PRO A 154 12.24 -25.13 11.25
N ARG A 155 12.04 -24.34 12.32
CA ARG A 155 11.91 -22.86 12.25
C ARG A 155 13.01 -22.18 11.42
N ALA A 156 14.25 -22.68 11.47
CA ALA A 156 15.36 -22.17 10.66
C ALA A 156 15.15 -22.34 9.14
N ALA A 157 14.53 -23.44 8.71
CA ALA A 157 14.19 -23.68 7.31
C ALA A 157 13.02 -22.81 6.84
N ALA A 158 12.08 -22.47 7.73
CA ALA A 158 11.01 -21.51 7.44
C ALA A 158 11.56 -20.10 7.22
N ALA A 159 12.52 -19.66 8.05
CA ALA A 159 13.20 -18.38 7.89
C ALA A 159 14.02 -18.30 6.59
N MET A 160 14.79 -19.34 6.25
CA MET A 160 15.51 -19.40 4.97
C MET A 160 14.56 -19.34 3.77
N LYS A 161 13.41 -20.01 3.85
CA LYS A 161 12.40 -19.99 2.79
C LYS A 161 11.76 -18.61 2.64
N ALA A 162 11.49 -17.92 3.75
CA ALA A 162 11.02 -16.54 3.73
C ALA A 162 12.04 -15.60 3.06
N GLY A 163 13.33 -15.73 3.40
CA GLY A 163 14.41 -14.96 2.76
C GLY A 163 14.57 -15.25 1.27
N ALA A 164 14.48 -16.51 0.86
CA ALA A 164 14.53 -16.89 -0.56
C ALA A 164 13.35 -16.32 -1.37
N LEU A 165 12.13 -16.36 -0.80
CA LEU A 165 10.94 -15.75 -1.41
C LEU A 165 11.06 -14.23 -1.51
N ALA A 166 11.61 -13.58 -0.48
CA ALA A 166 11.86 -12.13 -0.50
C ALA A 166 12.86 -11.72 -1.60
N CYS A 167 13.96 -12.47 -1.76
CA CYS A 167 14.92 -12.25 -2.85
C CYS A 167 14.30 -12.48 -4.23
N GLU A 168 13.48 -13.52 -4.40
CA GLU A 168 12.75 -13.77 -5.64
C GLU A 168 11.76 -12.63 -5.94
N GLN A 169 11.04 -12.15 -4.93
CA GLN A 169 10.12 -11.02 -5.05
C GLN A 169 10.86 -9.73 -5.43
N ALA A 170 12.00 -9.42 -4.79
CA ALA A 170 12.83 -8.27 -5.14
C ALA A 170 13.35 -8.34 -6.59
N ARG A 171 13.70 -9.54 -7.07
CA ARG A 171 14.10 -9.76 -8.46
C ARG A 171 12.93 -9.53 -9.43
N VAL A 172 11.73 -10.01 -9.08
CA VAL A 172 10.51 -9.82 -9.87
C VAL A 172 10.13 -8.34 -9.95
N ASN A 173 10.22 -7.61 -8.83
CA ASN A 173 9.95 -6.18 -8.75
C ASN A 173 10.93 -5.37 -9.63
N ASN A 174 12.19 -5.79 -9.69
CA ASN A 174 13.22 -5.12 -10.50
C ASN A 174 13.30 -5.59 -11.96
N LEU A 175 12.45 -6.54 -12.38
CA LEU A 175 12.56 -7.15 -13.71
C LEU A 175 12.33 -6.13 -14.84
N LEU A 176 11.35 -5.23 -14.69
CA LEU A 176 11.09 -4.17 -15.66
C LEU A 176 12.36 -3.31 -15.84
N ARG A 177 12.94 -2.81 -14.74
CA ARG A 177 14.12 -1.95 -14.75
C ARG A 177 15.30 -2.60 -15.47
N SER A 178 15.42 -3.93 -15.41
CA SER A 178 16.49 -4.68 -16.11
C SER A 178 16.36 -4.73 -17.63
N ILE A 179 15.20 -4.36 -18.19
CA ILE A 179 14.93 -4.36 -19.64
C ILE A 179 14.72 -2.96 -20.22
N ILE A 180 14.82 -1.89 -19.41
CA ILE A 180 14.71 -0.51 -19.89
C ILE A 180 16.00 -0.12 -20.62
N ASP A 181 15.86 0.58 -21.75
CA ASP A 181 16.93 1.30 -22.42
C ASP A 181 17.06 2.68 -21.77
N TRP A 182 17.98 2.79 -20.81
CA TRP A 182 18.18 4.00 -19.99
C TRP A 182 18.80 5.17 -20.75
N GLU A 183 19.41 4.94 -21.91
CA GLU A 183 19.97 6.01 -22.73
C GLU A 183 18.86 6.74 -23.49
N ARG A 184 17.83 6.01 -23.91
CA ARG A 184 16.74 6.55 -24.74
C ARG A 184 15.47 6.88 -23.95
N THR A 185 15.26 6.22 -22.81
CA THR A 185 14.05 6.40 -21.99
C THR A 185 14.03 7.75 -21.29
N LEU A 186 12.94 8.48 -21.50
CA LEU A 186 12.64 9.77 -20.87
C LEU A 186 11.84 9.60 -19.56
N ALA A 187 10.88 8.67 -19.54
CA ALA A 187 10.02 8.44 -18.40
C ALA A 187 9.62 6.97 -18.28
N TRP A 188 9.43 6.50 -17.05
CA TRP A 188 9.03 5.12 -16.76
C TRP A 188 8.21 5.05 -15.48
N SER A 189 7.46 3.96 -15.29
CA SER A 189 6.69 3.70 -14.08
C SER A 189 6.97 2.29 -13.54
N ASP A 190 7.13 2.15 -12.23
CA ASP A 190 7.11 0.84 -11.55
C ASP A 190 5.68 0.32 -11.30
N GLY A 191 4.67 1.16 -11.59
CA GLY A 191 3.24 0.92 -11.40
C GLY A 191 2.76 1.05 -9.95
N MET A 192 3.65 1.26 -8.99
CA MET A 192 3.28 1.39 -7.57
C MET A 192 2.75 2.78 -7.29
N GLY A 193 1.57 2.88 -6.69
CA GLY A 193 0.94 4.17 -6.35
C GLY A 193 0.72 5.10 -7.55
N GLY A 194 0.81 4.58 -8.77
CA GLY A 194 0.77 5.37 -10.00
C GLY A 194 1.96 6.31 -10.22
N GLY A 195 3.13 6.02 -9.62
CA GLY A 195 4.33 6.84 -9.77
C GLY A 195 4.90 6.83 -11.20
N ILE A 196 5.31 7.99 -11.69
CA ILE A 196 6.12 8.16 -12.90
C ILE A 196 7.44 8.83 -12.51
N TYR A 197 8.54 8.28 -13.01
CA TYR A 197 9.89 8.82 -12.82
C TYR A 197 10.41 9.36 -14.15
N VAL A 198 10.98 10.56 -14.13
CA VAL A 198 11.68 11.16 -15.26
C VAL A 198 13.17 10.87 -15.15
N ASN A 199 13.75 10.39 -16.25
CA ASN A 199 15.15 10.01 -16.30
C ASN A 199 16.06 11.24 -16.55
N PRO A 200 17.05 11.53 -15.67
CA PRO A 200 17.90 12.70 -15.80
C PRO A 200 18.69 12.85 -17.12
N PRO A 201 19.34 11.79 -17.68
CA PRO A 201 20.14 11.90 -18.89
C PRO A 201 19.36 12.39 -20.12
N ALA A 202 18.04 12.21 -20.13
CA ALA A 202 17.19 12.47 -21.27
C ALA A 202 16.32 13.74 -21.11
N SER A 203 16.30 14.35 -19.92
CA SER A 203 15.45 15.51 -19.61
C SER A 203 16.12 16.88 -19.77
N GLU A 204 17.37 16.94 -20.29
CA GLU A 204 18.10 18.20 -20.53
C GLU A 204 18.21 19.13 -19.30
N GLY A 205 18.21 18.55 -18.09
CA GLY A 205 18.26 19.29 -16.82
C GLY A 205 16.90 19.74 -16.28
N PRO A 206 16.86 20.58 -15.22
CA PRO A 206 15.63 20.86 -14.47
C PRO A 206 14.47 21.45 -15.31
N LYS A 207 14.80 22.29 -16.30
CA LYS A 207 13.80 22.91 -17.18
C LYS A 207 13.13 21.90 -18.10
N GLY A 208 13.91 21.00 -18.71
CA GLY A 208 13.35 19.97 -19.58
C GLY A 208 12.61 18.89 -18.78
N ARG A 209 13.06 18.55 -17.56
CA ARG A 209 12.29 17.72 -16.60
C ARG A 209 10.91 18.31 -16.33
N THR A 210 10.85 19.59 -15.95
CA THR A 210 9.60 20.30 -15.70
C THR A 210 8.70 20.34 -16.94
N ALA A 211 9.26 20.61 -18.12
CA ALA A 211 8.51 20.63 -19.37
C ALA A 211 7.94 19.24 -19.72
N LEU A 212 8.71 18.18 -19.48
CA LEU A 212 8.26 16.80 -19.67
C LEU A 212 7.14 16.44 -18.68
N CYS A 213 7.25 16.79 -17.39
CA CYS A 213 6.20 16.58 -16.41
C CYS A 213 4.89 17.28 -16.81
N ARG A 214 4.96 18.51 -17.34
CA ARG A 214 3.77 19.21 -17.88
C ARG A 214 3.15 18.48 -19.07
N ARG A 215 3.98 18.01 -20.00
CA ARG A 215 3.51 17.24 -21.17
C ARG A 215 2.85 15.93 -20.76
N LEU A 216 3.48 15.20 -19.84
CA LEU A 216 2.94 13.97 -19.25
C LEU A 216 1.60 14.24 -18.57
N SER A 217 1.54 15.26 -17.71
CA SER A 217 0.31 15.63 -17.00
C SER A 217 -0.85 15.90 -17.96
N ALA A 218 -0.63 16.72 -18.99
CA ALA A 218 -1.65 17.04 -19.98
C ALA A 218 -2.12 15.80 -20.78
N GLY A 219 -1.19 14.93 -21.17
CA GLY A 219 -1.53 13.68 -21.89
C GLY A 219 -2.32 12.70 -21.03
N LEU A 220 -1.97 12.59 -19.75
CA LEU A 220 -2.61 11.66 -18.80
C LEU A 220 -3.99 12.15 -18.35
N GLN A 221 -4.15 13.46 -18.12
CA GLN A 221 -5.45 14.07 -17.83
C GLN A 221 -6.43 13.92 -19.00
N GLY A 222 -5.92 13.87 -20.24
CA GLY A 222 -6.73 13.63 -21.44
C GLY A 222 -7.04 12.16 -21.72
N LEU A 223 -6.61 11.23 -20.86
CA LEU A 223 -6.77 9.80 -21.13
C LEU A 223 -8.22 9.34 -20.89
N VAL A 224 -8.83 8.81 -21.95
CA VAL A 224 -10.20 8.27 -21.95
C VAL A 224 -10.16 6.79 -22.29
N ASP A 225 -10.92 5.97 -21.56
CA ASP A 225 -11.12 4.57 -21.90
C ASP A 225 -12.13 4.46 -23.06
N PRO A 226 -11.72 3.99 -24.25
CA PRO A 226 -12.58 3.95 -25.43
C PRO A 226 -13.76 2.99 -25.28
N ARG A 227 -13.75 2.09 -24.28
CA ARG A 227 -14.83 1.13 -24.03
C ARG A 227 -15.96 1.74 -23.19
N THR A 228 -15.64 2.73 -22.36
CA THR A 228 -16.59 3.35 -21.41
C THR A 228 -16.83 4.82 -21.68
N GLU A 229 -15.98 5.45 -22.51
CA GLU A 229 -15.92 6.88 -22.80
C GLU A 229 -15.68 7.74 -21.54
N LYS A 230 -15.14 7.15 -20.47
CA LYS A 230 -14.85 7.84 -19.20
C LYS A 230 -13.38 8.23 -19.10
N ALA A 231 -13.14 9.34 -18.40
CA ALA A 231 -11.81 9.73 -17.96
C ALA A 231 -11.22 8.65 -17.03
N VAL A 232 -9.93 8.37 -17.20
CA VAL A 232 -9.21 7.29 -16.50
C VAL A 232 -8.44 7.82 -15.30
N ILE A 233 -7.83 9.00 -15.47
CA ILE A 233 -7.03 9.67 -14.45
C ILE A 233 -7.87 10.78 -13.84
N GLU A 234 -8.05 10.73 -12.53
CA GLU A 234 -8.76 11.76 -11.76
C GLU A 234 -7.84 12.95 -11.47
N ALA A 235 -6.61 12.67 -11.05
CA ALA A 235 -5.62 13.69 -10.73
C ALA A 235 -4.20 13.25 -11.09
N VAL A 236 -3.39 14.24 -11.45
CA VAL A 236 -1.93 14.11 -11.63
C VAL A 236 -1.30 15.07 -10.64
N HIS A 237 -0.66 14.52 -9.62
CA HIS A 237 0.01 15.29 -8.58
C HIS A 237 1.49 15.38 -8.86
N TRP A 238 2.09 16.51 -8.51
CA TRP A 238 3.53 16.70 -8.61
C TRP A 238 4.19 16.29 -7.31
N ARG A 239 5.37 15.72 -7.42
CA ARG A 239 6.18 15.29 -6.28
C ARG A 239 6.34 16.38 -5.23
N GLU A 240 6.64 17.60 -5.68
CA GLU A 240 6.88 18.76 -4.84
C GLU A 240 5.62 19.29 -4.14
N ASP A 241 4.43 18.89 -4.60
CA ASP A 241 3.15 19.27 -3.98
C ASP A 241 2.75 18.31 -2.84
N ILE A 242 3.25 17.06 -2.86
CA ILE A 242 2.90 16.02 -1.88
C ILE A 242 4.02 15.80 -0.87
N TYR A 243 5.26 15.67 -1.35
CA TYR A 243 6.36 15.20 -0.54
C TYR A 243 7.32 16.35 -0.19
N HIS A 244 7.85 16.28 1.03
CA HIS A 244 8.86 17.20 1.54
C HIS A 244 9.94 16.42 2.32
N GLY A 245 11.07 17.06 2.62
CA GLY A 245 12.17 16.44 3.36
C GLY A 245 13.29 15.84 2.50
N SER A 246 14.21 15.13 3.16
CA SER A 246 15.48 14.68 2.56
C SER A 246 15.33 13.60 1.49
N MET A 247 14.19 12.89 1.47
CA MET A 247 13.94 11.76 0.56
C MET A 247 13.10 12.15 -0.67
N VAL A 248 12.68 13.41 -0.80
CA VAL A 248 11.85 13.88 -1.94
C VAL A 248 12.49 13.56 -3.27
N GLU A 249 13.82 13.66 -3.39
CA GLU A 249 14.47 13.40 -4.67
C GLU A 249 14.37 11.94 -5.14
N ALA A 250 14.12 11.00 -4.23
CA ALA A 250 13.89 9.60 -4.56
C ALA A 250 12.43 9.29 -4.96
N ALA A 251 11.49 10.18 -4.65
CA ALA A 251 10.07 9.99 -4.96
C ALA A 251 9.79 10.15 -6.48
N PRO A 252 8.69 9.56 -6.99
CA PRO A 252 8.26 9.75 -8.37
C PRO A 252 8.01 11.23 -8.69
N ASP A 253 8.36 11.67 -9.89
CA ASP A 253 8.07 13.02 -10.41
C ASP A 253 6.59 13.37 -10.40
N LEU A 254 5.76 12.39 -10.78
CA LEU A 254 4.31 12.51 -10.85
C LEU A 254 3.67 11.31 -10.16
N ILE A 255 2.57 11.55 -9.48
CA ILE A 255 1.76 10.55 -8.77
C ILE A 255 0.33 10.64 -9.31
N LEU A 256 -0.26 9.50 -9.68
CA LEU A 256 -1.57 9.45 -10.33
C LEU A 256 -2.65 8.92 -9.40
N THR A 257 -3.76 9.65 -9.32
CA THR A 257 -5.03 9.13 -8.79
C THR A 257 -5.90 8.68 -9.95
N CYS A 258 -6.34 7.42 -9.93
CA CYS A 258 -7.24 6.87 -10.95
C CYS A 258 -8.69 7.15 -10.60
N ALA A 259 -9.49 7.50 -11.62
CA ALA A 259 -10.94 7.62 -11.49
C ALA A 259 -11.57 6.31 -10.97
N PRO A 260 -12.76 6.37 -10.34
CA PRO A 260 -13.41 5.19 -9.77
C PRO A 260 -13.52 4.02 -10.76
N GLY A 261 -13.13 2.82 -10.33
CA GLY A 261 -13.11 1.62 -11.17
C GLY A 261 -11.82 1.37 -11.95
N TYR A 262 -10.86 2.30 -11.95
CA TYR A 262 -9.56 2.15 -12.62
C TYR A 262 -8.43 1.96 -11.60
N GLN A 263 -7.38 1.21 -11.93
CA GLN A 263 -6.18 1.13 -11.09
C GLN A 263 -4.94 0.97 -11.98
N ILE A 264 -3.83 1.60 -11.61
CA ILE A 264 -2.55 1.36 -12.28
C ILE A 264 -2.13 -0.10 -12.10
N TYR A 265 -1.82 -0.77 -13.21
CA TYR A 265 -1.38 -2.16 -13.22
C TYR A 265 0.15 -2.21 -13.18
N ALA A 266 0.72 -2.77 -12.13
CA ALA A 266 2.16 -2.84 -12.01
C ALA A 266 2.74 -3.99 -12.86
N PRO A 267 3.92 -3.83 -13.52
CA PRO A 267 4.48 -4.86 -14.40
C PRO A 267 4.70 -6.20 -13.69
N HIS A 268 5.12 -6.16 -12.42
CA HIS A 268 5.40 -7.37 -11.66
C HIS A 268 4.12 -8.19 -11.40
N GLU A 269 2.94 -7.57 -11.46
CA GLU A 269 1.65 -8.25 -11.29
C GLU A 269 1.34 -9.24 -12.42
N PHE A 270 1.90 -9.07 -13.63
CA PHE A 270 1.78 -10.10 -14.68
C PHE A 270 2.34 -11.45 -14.20
N LEU A 271 3.50 -11.42 -13.52
CA LEU A 271 4.10 -12.62 -12.95
C LEU A 271 3.35 -13.07 -11.69
N ILE A 272 3.04 -12.19 -10.76
CA ILE A 272 2.38 -12.59 -9.50
C ILE A 272 1.01 -13.22 -9.76
N ASN A 273 0.24 -12.63 -10.67
CA ASN A 273 -1.11 -13.09 -11.00
C ASN A 273 -1.14 -14.15 -12.11
N ALA A 274 0.03 -14.59 -12.60
CA ALA A 274 0.15 -15.56 -13.70
C ALA A 274 -0.65 -15.17 -14.94
N LYS A 275 -0.75 -13.86 -15.19
CA LYS A 275 -1.43 -13.30 -16.35
C LYS A 275 -0.46 -13.25 -17.52
N ALA A 276 -0.95 -13.50 -18.73
CA ALA A 276 -0.16 -13.26 -19.93
C ALA A 276 0.27 -11.77 -19.95
N PRO A 277 1.57 -11.48 -20.17
CA PRO A 277 1.99 -10.10 -20.35
C PRO A 277 1.27 -9.50 -21.55
N SER A 278 0.94 -8.22 -21.47
CA SER A 278 0.29 -7.47 -22.53
C SER A 278 0.91 -6.09 -22.63
N ARG A 279 0.91 -5.54 -23.85
CA ARG A 279 1.25 -4.14 -24.14
C ARG A 279 0.01 -3.26 -24.37
N GLU A 280 -1.18 -3.76 -24.06
CA GLU A 280 -2.39 -2.97 -24.07
C GLU A 280 -2.45 -2.05 -22.85
N LEU A 281 -2.97 -0.85 -23.06
CA LEU A 281 -3.14 0.13 -21.98
C LEU A 281 -4.23 -0.28 -21.00
N PHE A 282 -5.36 -0.78 -21.51
CA PHE A 282 -6.50 -1.20 -20.70
C PHE A 282 -6.53 -2.71 -20.58
N LEU A 283 -6.56 -3.19 -19.34
CA LEU A 283 -6.40 -4.60 -19.01
C LEU A 283 -7.50 -5.08 -18.08
N ASP A 284 -7.94 -6.32 -18.24
CA ASP A 284 -8.74 -6.97 -17.21
C ASP A 284 -7.94 -7.13 -15.91
N HIS A 285 -8.58 -6.90 -14.76
CA HIS A 285 -7.91 -7.09 -13.47
C HIS A 285 -8.33 -8.41 -12.80
N PRO A 286 -7.39 -9.20 -12.23
CA PRO A 286 -7.75 -10.41 -11.49
C PRO A 286 -8.52 -10.11 -10.19
N TRP A 287 -8.32 -8.93 -9.62
CA TRP A 287 -9.10 -8.42 -8.48
C TRP A 287 -10.35 -7.69 -8.97
N SER A 288 -11.42 -7.74 -8.19
CA SER A 288 -12.67 -6.99 -8.41
C SER A 288 -12.79 -5.77 -7.50
N GLY A 289 -11.97 -5.66 -6.46
CA GLY A 289 -11.87 -4.46 -5.63
C GLY A 289 -10.47 -3.85 -5.68
N ARG A 290 -10.39 -2.54 -5.46
CA ARG A 290 -9.16 -1.75 -5.34
C ARG A 290 -9.13 -1.03 -3.99
N HIS A 291 -7.95 -0.54 -3.63
CA HIS A 291 -7.79 0.43 -2.55
C HIS A 291 -8.39 1.78 -2.95
N GLU A 292 -8.97 2.48 -1.98
CA GLU A 292 -9.50 3.84 -2.12
C GLU A 292 -8.89 4.75 -1.03
N GLU A 293 -8.96 6.06 -1.26
CA GLU A 293 -8.31 7.06 -0.40
C GLU A 293 -8.89 7.10 1.03
N TYR A 294 -10.21 7.07 1.17
CA TYR A 294 -10.87 7.32 2.45
C TYR A 294 -11.08 6.02 3.25
N GLY A 295 -10.34 5.91 4.35
CA GLY A 295 -10.46 4.85 5.35
C GLY A 295 -11.41 5.18 6.51
N VAL A 296 -11.24 4.47 7.62
CA VAL A 296 -11.99 4.68 8.86
C VAL A 296 -11.00 4.91 9.99
N PHE A 297 -11.26 5.90 10.83
CA PHE A 297 -10.57 6.11 12.09
C PHE A 297 -11.60 6.31 13.21
N VAL A 298 -11.45 5.55 14.30
CA VAL A 298 -12.28 5.64 15.50
C VAL A 298 -11.38 5.60 16.72
N LEU A 299 -11.62 6.49 17.68
CA LEU A 299 -10.95 6.51 18.96
C LEU A 299 -12.00 6.44 20.06
N ALA A 300 -11.80 5.59 21.06
CA ALA A 300 -12.73 5.43 22.18
C ALA A 300 -11.99 5.07 23.47
N GLY A 301 -12.46 5.57 24.61
CA GLY A 301 -11.90 5.25 25.93
C GLY A 301 -11.80 6.46 26.85
N PRO A 302 -11.15 6.31 28.03
CA PRO A 302 -10.94 7.40 28.98
C PRO A 302 -10.21 8.58 28.34
N GLY A 303 -10.67 9.81 28.60
CA GLY A 303 -10.05 11.04 28.09
C GLY A 303 -10.32 11.32 26.61
N VAL A 304 -11.11 10.49 25.92
CA VAL A 304 -11.53 10.72 24.53
C VAL A 304 -12.88 11.46 24.52
N GLY A 305 -12.94 12.57 23.78
CA GLY A 305 -14.17 13.33 23.58
C GLY A 305 -15.15 12.58 22.67
N GLY A 306 -16.45 12.75 22.90
CA GLY A 306 -17.48 12.22 22.00
C GLY A 306 -17.76 13.15 20.82
N GLY A 307 -17.92 12.60 19.62
CA GLY A 307 -18.27 13.34 18.41
C GLY A 307 -17.50 12.86 17.19
N ASP A 308 -17.81 13.45 16.04
CA ASP A 308 -17.00 13.25 14.84
C ASP A 308 -15.70 14.04 14.99
N ALA A 309 -14.57 13.41 14.69
CA ALA A 309 -13.33 14.14 14.49
C ALA A 309 -13.48 15.05 13.25
N ASP A 310 -12.82 16.21 13.27
CA ASP A 310 -12.63 17.00 12.03
C ASP A 310 -11.85 16.17 10.99
N ARG A 311 -11.51 16.78 9.84
CA ARG A 311 -10.69 16.15 8.80
C ARG A 311 -9.43 15.51 9.43
N CYS A 312 -9.38 14.17 9.41
CA CYS A 312 -8.29 13.34 9.90
C CYS A 312 -7.47 12.86 8.71
N GLU A 313 -6.15 13.06 8.76
CA GLU A 313 -5.22 12.46 7.81
C GLU A 313 -4.58 11.21 8.42
N MET A 314 -4.12 10.28 7.58
CA MET A 314 -3.42 9.08 8.06
C MET A 314 -2.19 9.43 8.91
N ALA A 315 -1.49 10.50 8.55
CA ALA A 315 -0.31 10.98 9.26
C ALA A 315 -0.61 11.43 10.70
N ASP A 316 -1.87 11.76 11.01
CA ASP A 316 -2.29 12.24 12.33
C ASP A 316 -2.48 11.11 13.35
N VAL A 317 -2.60 9.85 12.89
CA VAL A 317 -2.84 8.69 13.76
C VAL A 317 -1.67 8.50 14.74
N THR A 318 -0.43 8.46 14.24
CA THR A 318 0.78 8.26 15.06
C THR A 318 0.95 9.32 16.14
N PRO A 319 0.98 10.64 15.85
CA PRO A 319 1.13 11.67 16.89
C PRO A 319 -0.04 11.67 17.89
N THR A 320 -1.26 11.33 17.45
CA THR A 320 -2.41 11.18 18.35
C THR A 320 -2.17 10.04 19.36
N LEU A 321 -1.73 8.88 18.89
CA LEU A 321 -1.45 7.72 19.77
C LEU A 321 -0.28 7.98 20.72
N LEU A 322 0.81 8.62 20.26
CA LEU A 322 1.94 8.99 21.12
C LEU A 322 1.51 9.96 22.23
N THR A 323 0.68 10.95 21.88
CA THR A 323 0.14 11.91 22.85
C THR A 323 -0.69 11.20 23.92
N LEU A 324 -1.55 10.25 23.54
CA LEU A 324 -2.35 9.45 24.47
C LEU A 324 -1.49 8.56 25.39
N LEU A 325 -0.36 8.09 24.90
CA LEU A 325 0.62 7.33 25.68
C LEU A 325 1.51 8.22 26.57
N GLY A 326 1.39 9.54 26.49
CA GLY A 326 2.27 10.48 27.19
C GLY A 326 3.71 10.47 26.67
N ILE A 327 3.93 9.98 25.45
CA ILE A 327 5.25 9.93 24.80
C ILE A 327 5.46 11.25 24.06
N PRO A 328 6.58 11.96 24.28
CA PRO A 328 6.91 13.17 23.53
C PRO A 328 6.94 12.90 22.02
N LEU A 329 6.40 13.83 21.23
CA LEU A 329 6.39 13.69 19.78
C LEU A 329 7.81 13.84 19.23
N PRO A 330 8.30 12.87 18.44
CA PRO A 330 9.58 13.01 17.74
C PRO A 330 9.52 14.15 16.72
N GLU A 331 10.66 14.78 16.48
CA GLU A 331 10.78 15.78 15.42
C GLU A 331 10.59 15.13 14.04
N GLY A 332 9.95 15.85 13.11
CA GLY A 332 9.81 15.40 11.72
C GLY A 332 8.62 14.49 11.42
N LEU A 333 7.64 14.39 12.32
CA LEU A 333 6.32 13.82 11.97
C LEU A 333 5.56 14.78 11.04
N ASP A 334 4.99 14.25 9.96
CA ASP A 334 4.21 15.02 9.00
C ASP A 334 2.84 15.44 9.56
N GLY A 335 2.23 14.56 10.36
CA GLY A 335 0.91 14.78 10.96
C GLY A 335 0.97 15.43 12.32
N HIS A 336 -0.21 15.70 12.87
CA HIS A 336 -0.40 16.36 14.14
C HIS A 336 -1.35 15.57 15.04
N ALA A 337 -1.22 15.74 16.36
CA ALA A 337 -2.14 15.09 17.29
C ALA A 337 -3.54 15.69 17.15
N LEU A 338 -4.56 14.84 17.07
CA LEU A 338 -5.95 15.25 16.98
C LEU A 338 -6.46 15.73 18.35
N SER A 339 -6.01 16.90 18.77
CA SER A 339 -6.28 17.51 20.09
C SER A 339 -7.78 17.64 20.41
N ARG A 340 -8.62 17.85 19.38
CA ARG A 340 -10.09 17.89 19.51
C ARG A 340 -10.75 16.54 19.78
N ALA A 341 -10.07 15.44 19.48
CA ALA A 341 -10.53 14.10 19.86
C ALA A 341 -10.32 13.84 21.35
N LEU A 342 -9.59 14.71 22.06
CA LEU A 342 -9.28 14.59 23.49
C LEU A 342 -10.23 15.47 24.31
N ALA A 343 -10.77 14.93 25.41
CA ALA A 343 -11.83 15.56 26.20
C ALA A 343 -11.45 16.92 26.82
N ASP A 344 -10.16 17.16 27.05
CA ASP A 344 -9.64 18.42 27.62
C ASP A 344 -9.03 19.36 26.57
N GLY A 345 -9.20 19.07 25.27
CA GLY A 345 -8.62 19.85 24.17
C GLY A 345 -7.11 19.65 23.97
N GLY A 346 -6.52 18.67 24.67
CA GLY A 346 -5.09 18.32 24.60
C GLY A 346 -4.15 19.46 25.07
N PRO A 347 -2.85 19.20 25.28
CA PRO A 347 -1.88 20.29 25.27
C PRO A 347 -1.99 21.04 23.93
N PRO A 348 -1.90 22.38 23.90
CA PRO A 348 -2.12 23.16 22.69
C PRO A 348 -1.18 22.68 21.58
N ASP A 349 -1.72 22.50 20.37
CA ASP A 349 -0.97 22.25 19.14
C ASP A 349 0.19 23.26 19.06
N SER A 350 1.40 22.84 19.38
CA SER A 350 2.57 23.64 19.04
C SER A 350 2.74 23.53 17.52
N ALA A 351 2.16 24.52 16.83
CA ALA A 351 2.20 24.80 15.39
C ALA A 351 1.06 24.24 14.53
N SER A 352 -0.15 24.79 14.72
CA SER A 352 -1.15 24.87 13.65
C SER A 352 -1.36 26.33 13.22
N ASP A 353 -0.57 26.80 12.25
CA ASP A 353 -0.98 27.90 11.37
C ASP A 353 -1.10 27.37 9.93
N PRO A 354 -2.33 27.16 9.42
CA PRO A 354 -2.56 26.65 8.07
C PRO A 354 -2.10 27.61 6.96
N ALA A 355 -1.72 28.85 7.30
CA ALA A 355 -1.27 29.85 6.33
C ALA A 355 0.26 29.97 6.21
N ALA A 356 1.05 29.21 6.99
CA ALA A 356 2.51 29.36 7.04
C ALA A 356 3.30 28.28 6.27
N VAL A 357 2.64 27.40 5.50
CA VAL A 357 3.28 26.33 4.72
C VAL A 357 3.94 26.87 3.43
N SER A 358 3.75 28.14 3.07
CA SER A 358 4.55 28.78 2.03
C SER A 358 5.70 29.58 2.65
N GLY A 359 6.90 28.99 2.71
CA GLY A 359 8.14 29.78 2.80
C GLY A 359 9.07 29.51 3.99
N ARG A 360 9.14 28.30 4.54
CA ARG A 360 10.27 27.96 5.42
C ARG A 360 11.46 27.49 4.59
N GLN A 361 12.40 28.42 4.34
CA GLN A 361 13.75 28.07 3.91
C GLN A 361 14.43 27.33 5.07
N SER A 362 14.82 26.07 4.84
CA SER A 362 15.75 25.38 5.73
C SER A 362 17.12 26.07 5.69
N PRO A 363 17.86 26.14 6.82
CA PRO A 363 19.24 26.58 6.79
C PRO A 363 20.06 25.59 5.97
N ASP A 364 20.96 26.11 5.13
CA ASP A 364 21.97 25.36 4.39
C ASP A 364 22.68 24.36 5.31
N MET A 365 22.38 23.07 5.14
CA MET A 365 23.20 21.98 5.65
C MET A 365 23.91 21.36 4.46
N ALA A 366 24.92 22.08 3.99
CA ALA A 366 25.94 21.54 3.11
C ALA A 366 26.84 20.59 3.91
N ASP A 367 26.47 19.32 4.00
CA ASP A 367 27.36 18.16 3.78
C ASP A 367 26.57 16.85 3.97
N GLY A 368 26.72 15.93 3.02
CA GLY A 368 26.01 14.65 2.95
C GLY A 368 26.49 13.61 3.97
N GLY A 369 26.25 13.88 5.26
CA GLY A 369 26.39 12.88 6.33
C GLY A 369 25.06 12.18 6.63
N PRO A 370 25.07 10.91 7.09
CA PRO A 370 23.87 10.24 7.58
C PRO A 370 23.25 11.05 8.74
N ALA A 371 21.92 11.08 8.80
CA ALA A 371 21.19 11.69 9.90
C ALA A 371 21.70 11.14 11.25
N PRO A 372 21.80 11.99 12.30
CA PRO A 372 22.22 11.52 13.61
C PRO A 372 21.23 10.46 14.11
N ALA A 373 21.76 9.35 14.62
CA ALA A 373 20.98 8.28 15.22
C ALA A 373 20.13 8.83 16.37
N ASP A 374 18.89 8.35 16.48
CA ASP A 374 18.04 8.59 17.65
C ASP A 374 18.77 8.04 18.89
N PRO A 375 19.15 8.89 19.86
CA PRO A 375 19.91 8.45 21.03
C PRO A 375 19.17 7.45 21.92
N GLN A 376 17.90 7.13 21.64
CA GLN A 376 17.09 6.18 22.40
C GLN A 376 16.93 4.79 21.75
N LEU A 377 17.29 4.60 20.47
CA LEU A 377 17.27 3.28 19.84
C LEU A 377 18.65 2.61 19.92
N ALA A 378 18.69 1.36 20.41
CA ALA A 378 19.90 0.56 20.30
C ALA A 378 20.19 0.30 18.81
N PRO A 379 21.46 0.35 18.36
CA PRO A 379 21.82 0.15 16.94
C PRO A 379 21.31 -1.17 16.35
N GLU A 380 21.13 -2.19 17.19
CA GLU A 380 20.60 -3.50 16.80
C GLU A 380 19.09 -3.45 16.49
N ASP A 381 18.32 -2.61 17.19
CA ASP A 381 16.88 -2.43 16.99
C ASP A 381 16.60 -1.61 15.72
N GLU A 382 17.47 -0.64 15.42
CA GLU A 382 17.38 0.17 14.21
C GLU A 382 17.61 -0.68 12.95
N GLU A 383 18.62 -1.55 12.95
CA GLU A 383 18.89 -2.48 11.83
C GLU A 383 17.80 -3.54 11.68
N ALA A 384 17.25 -4.04 12.78
CA ALA A 384 16.12 -4.98 12.76
C ALA A 384 14.85 -4.32 12.19
N MET A 385 14.54 -3.09 12.60
CA MET A 385 13.43 -2.30 12.08
C MET A 385 13.61 -2.02 10.59
N LYS A 386 14.80 -1.59 10.16
CA LYS A 386 15.13 -1.39 8.75
C LYS A 386 14.97 -2.67 7.93
N ALA A 387 15.46 -3.80 8.42
CA ALA A 387 15.28 -5.09 7.75
C ALA A 387 13.80 -5.48 7.63
N GLN A 388 12.99 -5.20 8.65
CA GLN A 388 11.56 -5.47 8.64
C GLN A 388 10.81 -4.54 7.67
N LEU A 389 11.08 -3.24 7.67
CA LEU A 389 10.52 -2.28 6.72
C LEU A 389 10.87 -2.63 5.27
N LYS A 390 12.12 -3.05 5.02
CA LYS A 390 12.55 -3.57 3.72
C LYS A 390 11.82 -4.85 3.32
N SER A 391 11.56 -5.75 4.27
CA SER A 391 10.79 -6.98 4.02
C SER A 391 9.31 -6.71 3.70
N LEU A 392 8.78 -5.60 4.21
CA LEU A 392 7.43 -5.11 3.96
C LEU A 392 7.33 -4.24 2.70
N GLY A 393 8.46 -3.92 2.07
CA GLY A 393 8.54 -3.15 0.82
C GLY A 393 8.57 -1.63 1.00
N TYR A 394 8.76 -1.13 2.22
CA TYR A 394 8.87 0.30 2.51
C TYR A 394 10.26 0.89 2.22
N MET A 395 11.27 0.06 1.96
CA MET A 395 12.67 0.46 1.67
C MET A 395 13.36 -0.45 0.66
#